data_AF-A0A0H2Z914-F1
#
_entry.id   AF-A0A0H2Z914-F1
#
_cell.length_a   1.000
_cell.length_b   1.000
_cell.length_c   1.000
_cell.angle_alpha   90.00
_cell.angle_beta   90.00
_cell.angle_gamma   90.00
#
_symmetry.space_group_name_H-M   'P 1'
#
loop_
_entity.id
_entity.type
_entity.pdbx_description
1 polymer ?
#
loop_
_entity_poly.entity_id
_entity_poly.type
_entity_poly.pdbx_seq_one_letter_code
_entity_poly.pdbx_strand_id
1 'polypeptide(L)'
;MSRPIPVSRVFACLTVLAACAHAGAAEPDWRGYTSDQQQRSVLAVEQDAEAINKRYYDSAFEEFLPELEQLELSLAQPVVAVDEKGLLGDWKCRSTQADQYGIYRYPNFQCRIRRTDRGLFLEKTSGSQRVSGYLFREGTQRYVFLGGATVNDEPQVAFSGLAHGAPAESDVVALLRPHAGGFLLLFPERRGGYEVLEFSR
;
A
#
# COMPACT_ATOMS: atom_id res chain seq x y z
N MET A 1 -27.07 84.69 21.67
CA MET A 1 -27.17 83.77 20.52
C MET A 1 -25.93 82.90 20.52
N SER A 2 -26.03 81.70 21.09
CA SER A 2 -24.90 80.78 21.27
C SER A 2 -24.88 79.76 20.13
N ARG A 3 -23.72 79.52 19.50
CA ARG A 3 -23.51 78.40 18.57
C ARG A 3 -22.39 77.49 19.09
N PRO A 4 -22.59 76.16 19.13
CA PRO A 4 -21.68 75.20 19.76
C PRO A 4 -20.60 74.64 18.81
N ILE A 5 -19.59 74.05 19.45
CA ILE A 5 -18.35 73.41 18.95
C ILE A 5 -18.64 72.06 18.26
N PRO A 6 -17.91 71.65 17.20
CA PRO A 6 -17.99 70.29 16.67
C PRO A 6 -16.95 69.35 17.30
N VAL A 7 -17.41 68.16 17.70
CA VAL A 7 -16.58 67.03 18.17
C VAL A 7 -16.26 66.13 16.97
N SER A 8 -14.98 65.91 16.70
CA SER A 8 -14.51 65.02 15.63
C SER A 8 -14.57 63.56 16.08
N ARG A 9 -15.26 62.70 15.33
CA ARG A 9 -15.35 61.26 15.59
C ARG A 9 -14.35 60.50 14.72
N VAL A 10 -13.36 59.87 15.35
CA VAL A 10 -12.45 58.92 14.72
C VAL A 10 -13.16 57.58 14.56
N PHE A 11 -13.30 57.09 13.33
CA PHE A 11 -13.76 55.73 13.03
C PHE A 11 -12.56 54.78 13.04
N ALA A 12 -12.47 53.90 14.03
CA ALA A 12 -11.54 52.78 14.03
C ALA A 12 -12.15 51.65 13.17
N CYS A 13 -11.51 51.34 12.04
CA CYS A 13 -11.88 50.25 11.16
C CYS A 13 -11.25 48.94 11.70
N LEU A 14 -12.06 48.09 12.32
CA LEU A 14 -11.64 46.75 12.75
C LEU A 14 -11.63 45.82 11.53
N THR A 15 -10.46 45.52 10.97
CA THR A 15 -10.31 44.44 9.99
C THR A 15 -10.34 43.09 10.69
N VAL A 16 -11.43 42.35 10.54
CA VAL A 16 -11.53 40.95 10.97
C VAL A 16 -10.83 40.08 9.92
N LEU A 17 -9.66 39.55 10.26
CA LEU A 17 -8.99 38.49 9.51
C LEU A 17 -9.76 37.18 9.73
N ALA A 18 -10.60 36.80 8.77
CA ALA A 18 -11.22 35.48 8.74
C ALA A 18 -10.15 34.44 8.40
N ALA A 19 -9.70 33.67 9.40
CA ALA A 19 -8.88 32.49 9.19
C ALA A 19 -9.75 31.39 8.58
N CYS A 20 -9.67 31.20 7.27
CA CYS A 20 -10.26 30.04 6.59
C CYS A 20 -9.50 28.78 7.01
N ALA A 21 -9.97 28.11 8.07
CA ALA A 21 -9.60 26.74 8.36
C ALA A 21 -10.06 25.87 7.19
N HIS A 22 -9.12 25.48 6.32
CA HIS A 22 -9.37 24.46 5.33
C HIS A 22 -9.49 23.15 6.09
N ALA A 23 -10.73 22.74 6.40
CA ALA A 23 -11.02 21.36 6.74
C ALA A 23 -10.68 20.53 5.50
N GLY A 24 -9.44 20.04 5.42
CA GLY A 24 -9.06 19.05 4.43
C GLY A 24 -9.99 17.85 4.60
N ALA A 25 -10.64 17.42 3.52
CA ALA A 25 -11.39 16.19 3.52
C ALA A 25 -10.49 15.07 4.07
N ALA A 26 -10.98 14.29 5.04
CA ALA A 26 -10.23 13.15 5.55
C ALA A 26 -9.83 12.25 4.38
N GLU A 27 -8.58 11.79 4.36
CA GLU A 27 -8.14 10.82 3.37
C GLU A 27 -9.03 9.57 3.44
N PRO A 28 -9.41 8.97 2.30
CA PRO A 28 -10.21 7.76 2.29
C PRO A 28 -9.51 6.63 3.09
N ASP A 29 -10.25 5.98 4.00
CA ASP A 29 -9.76 4.82 4.75
C ASP A 29 -10.06 3.53 3.96
N TRP A 30 -9.02 2.71 3.75
CA TRP A 30 -9.11 1.43 3.05
C TRP A 30 -10.05 0.43 3.73
N ARG A 31 -10.27 0.58 5.04
CA ARG A 31 -11.21 -0.25 5.82
C ARG A 31 -12.65 -0.09 5.34
N GLY A 32 -13.00 1.06 4.76
CA GLY A 32 -14.33 1.30 4.18
C GLY A 32 -14.61 0.51 2.89
N TYR A 33 -13.58 -0.06 2.27
CA TYR A 33 -13.70 -0.81 1.01
C TYR A 33 -13.46 -2.31 1.18
N THR A 34 -12.99 -2.76 2.33
CA THR A 34 -12.53 -4.14 2.56
C THR A 34 -13.38 -4.87 3.58
N SER A 35 -13.52 -6.18 3.43
CA SER A 35 -14.14 -7.04 4.44
C SER A 35 -13.27 -7.18 5.68
N ASP A 36 -13.86 -7.49 6.83
CA ASP A 36 -13.14 -7.76 8.08
C ASP A 36 -12.07 -8.86 7.91
N GLN A 37 -12.33 -9.85 7.06
CA GLN A 37 -11.37 -10.92 6.79
C GLN A 37 -10.13 -10.39 6.05
N GLN A 38 -10.32 -9.58 5.01
CA GLN A 38 -9.21 -8.93 4.31
C GLN A 38 -8.42 -8.04 5.24
N GLN A 39 -9.11 -7.28 6.11
CA GLN A 39 -8.48 -6.41 7.11
C GLN A 39 -7.61 -7.21 8.09
N ARG A 40 -8.14 -8.31 8.64
CA ARG A 40 -7.38 -9.19 9.54
C ARG A 40 -6.16 -9.79 8.84
N SER A 41 -6.34 -10.33 7.64
CA SER A 41 -5.27 -11.00 6.90
C SER A 41 -4.14 -10.04 6.52
N VAL A 42 -4.43 -8.83 6.03
CA VAL A 42 -3.36 -7.88 5.64
C VAL A 42 -2.62 -7.33 6.85
N LEU A 43 -3.30 -7.12 7.98
CA LEU A 43 -2.66 -6.62 9.21
C LEU A 43 -1.82 -7.70 9.92
N ALA A 44 -2.14 -8.98 9.71
CA ALA A 44 -1.38 -10.11 10.27
C ALA A 44 -0.27 -10.63 9.34
N VAL A 45 -0.19 -10.18 8.08
CA VAL A 45 0.62 -10.81 7.03
C VAL A 45 2.11 -10.97 7.39
N GLU A 46 2.70 -10.03 8.12
CA GLU A 46 4.11 -10.15 8.57
C GLU A 46 4.29 -11.27 9.60
N GLN A 47 3.38 -11.34 10.57
CA GLN A 47 3.39 -12.39 11.59
C GLN A 47 3.07 -13.76 10.97
N ASP A 48 2.14 -13.80 10.02
CA ASP A 48 1.78 -15.01 9.29
C ASP A 48 2.95 -15.49 8.43
N ALA A 49 3.67 -14.57 7.76
CA ALA A 49 4.87 -14.89 6.99
C ALA A 49 5.98 -15.48 7.88
N GLU A 50 6.23 -14.91 9.06
CA GLU A 50 7.18 -15.49 10.02
C GLU A 50 6.76 -16.90 10.45
N ALA A 51 5.47 -17.11 10.76
CA ALA A 51 4.96 -18.40 11.17
C ALA A 51 5.03 -19.45 10.05
N ILE A 52 4.81 -19.04 8.80
CA ILE A 52 4.97 -19.89 7.61
C ILE A 52 6.44 -20.24 7.40
N ASN A 53 7.34 -19.26 7.48
CA ASN A 53 8.78 -19.44 7.33
C ASN A 53 9.35 -20.48 8.30
N LYS A 54 8.96 -20.41 9.58
CA LYS A 54 9.37 -21.40 10.61
C LYS A 54 9.01 -22.84 10.21
N ARG A 55 7.88 -23.06 9.55
CA ARG A 55 7.44 -24.42 9.15
C ARG A 55 8.35 -25.03 8.09
N TYR A 56 9.02 -24.23 7.27
CA TYR A 56 9.97 -24.78 6.29
C TYR A 56 11.20 -25.38 6.97
N TYR A 57 11.71 -24.76 8.04
CA TYR A 57 12.82 -25.32 8.82
C TYR A 57 12.47 -26.64 9.50
N ASP A 58 11.19 -26.82 9.89
CA ASP A 58 10.69 -28.05 10.52
C ASP A 58 10.26 -29.12 9.50
N SER A 59 10.36 -28.82 8.20
CA SER A 59 9.91 -29.70 7.12
C SER A 59 11.08 -30.39 6.40
N ALA A 60 10.76 -31.32 5.51
CA ALA A 60 11.75 -31.95 4.62
C ALA A 60 12.16 -31.05 3.43
N PHE A 61 11.80 -29.76 3.43
CA PHE A 61 12.07 -28.80 2.35
C PHE A 61 13.46 -28.17 2.43
N GLU A 62 14.51 -28.97 2.66
CA GLU A 62 15.89 -28.47 2.72
C GLU A 62 16.33 -27.76 1.44
N GLU A 63 15.76 -28.15 0.30
CA GLU A 63 16.06 -27.55 -1.01
C GLU A 63 15.64 -26.08 -1.14
N PHE A 64 14.68 -25.60 -0.34
CA PHE A 64 14.21 -24.21 -0.36
C PHE A 64 14.89 -23.32 0.69
N LEU A 65 15.80 -23.87 1.52
CA LEU A 65 16.47 -23.09 2.56
C LEU A 65 17.24 -21.87 2.00
N PRO A 66 17.95 -21.95 0.86
CA PRO A 66 18.61 -20.77 0.30
C PRO A 66 17.62 -19.65 -0.07
N GLU A 67 16.49 -19.99 -0.70
CA GLU A 67 15.43 -19.05 -1.04
C GLU A 67 14.76 -18.48 0.21
N LEU A 68 14.53 -19.32 1.22
CA LEU A 68 13.98 -18.91 2.51
C LEU A 68 14.88 -17.88 3.21
N GLU A 69 16.18 -18.17 3.32
CA GLU A 69 17.14 -17.26 3.94
C GLU A 69 17.18 -15.90 3.24
N GLN A 70 17.14 -15.89 1.91
CA GLN A 70 17.07 -14.63 1.15
C GLN A 70 15.76 -13.87 1.39
N LEU A 71 14.64 -14.58 1.46
CA LEU A 71 13.33 -13.99 1.75
C LEU A 71 13.30 -13.40 3.16
N GLU A 72 13.82 -14.11 4.16
CA GLU A 72 13.93 -13.62 5.54
C GLU A 72 14.83 -12.40 5.67
N LEU A 73 15.96 -12.34 4.95
CA LEU A 73 16.81 -11.15 4.91
C LEU A 73 16.04 -9.92 4.41
N SER A 74 15.21 -10.08 3.38
CA SER A 74 14.35 -9.00 2.88
C SER A 74 13.26 -8.61 3.89
N LEU A 75 12.58 -9.60 4.49
CA LEU A 75 11.58 -9.38 5.52
C LEU A 75 12.15 -8.82 6.83
N ALA A 76 13.45 -8.93 7.08
CA ALA A 76 14.12 -8.38 8.25
C ALA A 76 14.53 -6.90 8.10
N GLN A 77 14.46 -6.31 6.90
CA GLN A 77 14.94 -4.94 6.67
C GLN A 77 14.14 -3.90 7.46
N PRO A 78 14.76 -3.02 8.27
CA PRO A 78 14.02 -2.07 9.11
C PRO A 78 13.01 -1.23 8.31
N VAL A 79 11.81 -1.06 8.88
CA VAL A 79 10.80 -0.17 8.29
C VAL A 79 11.31 1.27 8.37
N VAL A 80 11.33 1.95 7.23
CA VAL A 80 11.68 3.37 7.15
C VAL A 80 10.46 4.12 6.63
N ALA A 81 10.16 5.28 7.22
CA ALA A 81 9.11 6.14 6.70
C ALA A 81 9.50 6.63 5.28
N VAL A 82 8.59 6.47 4.32
CA VAL A 82 8.78 6.97 2.96
C VAL A 82 7.69 7.99 2.64
N ASP A 83 8.09 9.12 2.04
CA ASP A 83 7.13 10.06 1.50
C ASP A 83 6.54 9.51 0.18
N GLU A 84 5.45 10.11 -0.29
CA GLU A 84 4.84 9.67 -1.56
C GLU A 84 5.80 9.80 -2.74
N LYS A 85 6.69 10.81 -2.71
CA LYS A 85 7.66 11.05 -3.77
C LYS A 85 8.65 9.90 -3.90
N GLY A 86 9.06 9.31 -2.78
CA GLY A 86 9.94 8.15 -2.72
C GLY A 86 9.32 6.90 -3.33
N LEU A 87 7.98 6.80 -3.40
CA LEU A 87 7.28 5.68 -4.04
C LEU A 87 7.14 5.84 -5.55
N LEU A 88 7.10 7.07 -6.08
CA LEU A 88 6.80 7.32 -7.49
C LEU A 88 7.88 6.83 -8.46
N GLY A 89 7.45 6.49 -9.67
CA GLY A 89 8.30 6.17 -10.82
C GLY A 89 8.29 4.70 -11.21
N ASP A 90 9.24 4.34 -12.05
CA ASP A 90 9.43 2.97 -12.53
C ASP A 90 10.31 2.17 -11.56
N TRP A 91 9.97 0.90 -11.43
CA TRP A 91 10.57 -0.05 -10.50
C TRP A 91 10.79 -1.40 -11.17
N LYS A 92 11.83 -2.09 -10.76
CA LYS A 92 11.91 -3.54 -10.86
C LYS A 92 11.19 -4.13 -9.66
N CYS A 93 10.38 -5.15 -9.88
CA CYS A 93 9.74 -5.90 -8.81
C CYS A 93 10.01 -7.39 -8.98
N ARG A 94 10.46 -8.05 -7.91
CA ARG A 94 10.67 -9.49 -7.89
C ARG A 94 9.61 -10.15 -7.03
N SER A 95 8.96 -11.18 -7.56
CA SER A 95 8.02 -11.99 -6.79
C SER A 95 8.75 -13.15 -6.11
N THR A 96 8.46 -13.35 -4.82
CA THR A 96 8.75 -14.58 -4.09
C THR A 96 7.46 -15.09 -3.49
N GLN A 97 7.05 -16.29 -3.88
CA GLN A 97 5.83 -16.95 -3.40
C GLN A 97 6.22 -18.08 -2.46
N ALA A 98 5.64 -18.11 -1.27
CA ALA A 98 5.85 -19.15 -0.28
C ALA A 98 4.50 -19.81 0.06
N ASP A 99 4.38 -21.10 -0.22
CA ASP A 99 3.19 -21.89 0.10
C ASP A 99 3.54 -23.30 0.62
N GLN A 100 2.53 -24.12 0.88
CA GLN A 100 2.72 -25.49 1.37
C GLN A 100 3.60 -26.41 0.48
N TYR A 101 3.87 -26.03 -0.77
CA TYR A 101 4.64 -26.80 -1.74
C TYR A 101 6.07 -26.31 -1.92
N GLY A 102 6.39 -25.09 -1.51
CA GLY A 102 7.75 -24.57 -1.59
C GLY A 102 7.85 -23.05 -1.59
N ILE A 103 9.07 -22.59 -1.88
CA ILE A 103 9.39 -21.17 -2.06
C ILE A 103 9.88 -20.95 -3.49
N TYR A 104 9.15 -20.11 -4.23
CA TYR A 104 9.40 -19.85 -5.64
C TYR A 104 9.81 -18.41 -5.84
N ARG A 105 11.08 -18.20 -6.18
CA ARG A 105 11.64 -16.88 -6.43
C ARG A 105 11.79 -16.61 -7.92
N TYR A 106 11.12 -15.56 -8.39
CA TYR A 106 11.05 -15.23 -9.81
C TYR A 106 12.13 -14.23 -10.26
N PRO A 107 12.32 -14.04 -11.57
CA PRO A 107 13.10 -12.92 -12.11
C PRO A 107 12.48 -11.55 -11.80
N ASN A 108 13.19 -10.48 -12.18
CA ASN A 108 12.64 -9.13 -12.10
C ASN A 108 11.58 -8.90 -13.18
N PHE A 109 10.47 -8.31 -12.76
CA PHE A 109 9.42 -7.76 -13.61
C PHE A 109 9.45 -6.23 -13.58
N GLN A 110 8.71 -5.62 -14.50
CA GLN A 110 8.52 -4.19 -14.54
C GLN A 110 7.28 -3.81 -13.72
N CYS A 111 7.46 -2.82 -12.87
CA CYS A 111 6.43 -2.23 -12.04
C CYS A 111 6.50 -0.70 -12.13
N ARG A 112 5.40 -0.03 -11.83
CA ARG A 112 5.32 1.42 -11.83
C ARG A 112 4.37 1.91 -10.74
N ILE A 113 4.73 3.03 -10.11
CA ILE A 113 3.83 3.79 -9.25
C ILE A 113 3.68 5.20 -9.83
N ARG A 114 2.44 5.64 -10.01
CA ARG A 114 2.11 6.97 -10.54
C ARG A 114 1.06 7.66 -9.70
N ARG A 115 1.07 9.00 -9.68
CA ARG A 115 0.00 9.80 -9.10
C ARG A 115 -1.15 9.90 -10.10
N THR A 116 -2.36 9.71 -9.62
CA THR A 116 -3.62 9.96 -10.34
C THR A 116 -4.47 10.96 -9.56
N ASP A 117 -5.61 11.34 -10.12
CA ASP A 117 -6.67 12.07 -9.43
C ASP A 117 -7.20 11.34 -8.18
N ARG A 118 -7.24 10.01 -8.22
CA ARG A 118 -7.72 9.13 -7.12
C ARG A 118 -6.68 8.75 -6.08
N GLY A 119 -5.38 8.97 -6.34
CA GLY A 119 -4.31 8.67 -5.38
C GLY A 119 -3.06 8.09 -6.03
N LEU A 120 -2.24 7.38 -5.25
CA LEU A 120 -1.10 6.63 -5.77
C LEU A 120 -1.58 5.31 -6.36
N PHE A 121 -1.25 5.08 -7.62
CA PHE A 121 -1.62 3.88 -8.36
C PHE A 121 -0.38 3.04 -8.67
N LEU A 122 -0.37 1.79 -8.20
CA LEU A 122 0.67 0.80 -8.43
C LEU A 122 0.21 -0.20 -9.47
N GLU A 123 1.10 -0.57 -10.40
CA GLU A 123 0.86 -1.62 -11.40
C GLU A 123 2.11 -2.44 -11.67
N LYS A 124 1.95 -3.77 -11.76
CA LYS A 124 2.93 -4.69 -12.33
C LYS A 124 2.65 -4.85 -13.83
N THR A 125 3.53 -4.31 -14.66
CA THR A 125 3.31 -4.14 -16.11
C THR A 125 3.91 -5.25 -16.96
N SER A 126 4.65 -6.19 -16.37
CA SER A 126 5.16 -7.38 -17.06
C SER A 126 5.03 -8.67 -16.26
N GLY A 127 5.20 -9.82 -16.94
CA GLY A 127 4.94 -11.15 -16.41
C GLY A 127 3.48 -11.59 -16.57
N SER A 128 3.22 -12.88 -16.36
CA SER A 128 1.89 -13.48 -16.54
C SER A 128 0.92 -13.09 -15.42
N GLN A 129 1.35 -13.15 -14.16
CA GLN A 129 0.54 -12.73 -13.02
C GLN A 129 0.77 -11.24 -12.78
N ARG A 130 -0.29 -10.43 -12.84
CA ARG A 130 -0.23 -8.97 -12.70
C ARG A 130 -1.22 -8.50 -11.66
N VAL A 131 -0.81 -7.48 -10.92
CA VAL A 131 -1.64 -6.76 -9.96
C VAL A 131 -1.62 -5.28 -10.28
N SER A 132 -2.74 -4.61 -10.03
CA SER A 132 -2.83 -3.16 -10.18
C SER A 132 -3.87 -2.58 -9.22
N GLY A 133 -3.63 -1.40 -8.67
CA GLY A 133 -4.47 -0.89 -7.59
C GLY A 133 -3.97 0.38 -6.95
N TYR A 134 -4.70 0.82 -5.92
CA TYR A 134 -4.43 2.05 -5.19
C TYR A 134 -3.74 1.80 -3.86
N LEU A 135 -2.84 2.69 -3.48
CA LEU A 135 -2.20 2.71 -2.17
C LEU A 135 -2.93 3.68 -1.24
N PHE A 136 -3.28 3.20 -0.05
CA PHE A 136 -3.92 3.94 1.02
C PHE A 136 -2.97 4.01 2.21
N ARG A 137 -2.92 5.14 2.93
CA ARG A 137 -2.07 5.23 4.12
C ARG A 137 -2.54 4.25 5.20
N GLU A 138 -1.58 3.63 5.87
CA GLU A 138 -1.79 2.87 7.09
C GLU A 138 -0.80 3.36 8.16
N GLY A 139 -1.30 4.17 9.09
CA GLY A 139 -0.46 4.89 10.05
C GLY A 139 0.51 5.87 9.37
N THR A 140 1.70 6.02 9.93
CA THR A 140 2.70 7.01 9.48
C THR A 140 3.79 6.43 8.58
N GLN A 141 3.91 5.10 8.50
CA GLN A 141 5.07 4.43 7.89
C GLN A 141 4.71 3.44 6.77
N ARG A 142 3.44 3.07 6.62
CA ARG A 142 3.02 1.97 5.75
C ARG A 142 1.88 2.39 4.84
N TYR A 143 1.63 1.57 3.83
CA TYR A 143 0.45 1.70 2.99
C TYR A 143 -0.24 0.34 2.86
N VAL A 144 -1.53 0.35 2.58
CA VAL A 144 -2.30 -0.83 2.15
C VAL A 144 -2.64 -0.65 0.67
N PHE A 145 -2.34 -1.67 -0.12
CA PHE A 145 -2.70 -1.77 -1.52
C PHE A 145 -4.05 -2.46 -1.66
N LEU A 146 -4.98 -1.83 -2.36
CA LEU A 146 -6.24 -2.44 -2.83
C LEU A 146 -6.21 -2.54 -4.35
N GLY A 147 -6.21 -3.76 -4.88
CA GLY A 147 -6.05 -3.97 -6.31
C GLY A 147 -6.75 -5.19 -6.87
N GLY A 148 -6.73 -5.29 -8.20
CA GLY A 148 -7.17 -6.46 -8.94
C GLY A 148 -5.97 -7.27 -9.43
N ALA A 149 -6.04 -8.59 -9.25
CA ALA A 149 -5.15 -9.56 -9.85
C ALA A 149 -5.70 -10.05 -11.19
N THR A 150 -4.81 -10.26 -12.16
CA THR A 150 -5.11 -10.74 -13.52
C THR A 150 -4.03 -11.68 -14.00
N VAL A 151 -4.37 -12.59 -14.91
CA VAL A 151 -3.41 -13.52 -15.50
C VAL A 151 -3.30 -13.35 -17.03
N ASN A 152 -2.08 -13.49 -17.54
CA ASN A 152 -1.76 -13.46 -18.96
C ASN A 152 -2.29 -12.20 -19.66
N ASP A 153 -3.20 -12.37 -20.63
CA ASP A 153 -3.76 -11.29 -21.44
C ASP A 153 -5.09 -10.75 -20.88
N GLU A 154 -5.51 -11.18 -19.69
CA GLU A 154 -6.72 -10.67 -19.06
C GLU A 154 -6.62 -9.15 -18.85
N PRO A 155 -7.70 -8.40 -19.18
CA PRO A 155 -7.70 -6.96 -18.99
C PRO A 155 -7.58 -6.62 -17.50
N GLN A 156 -6.91 -5.51 -17.21
CA GLN A 156 -6.77 -5.01 -15.86
C GLN A 156 -8.13 -4.79 -15.20
N VAL A 157 -8.32 -5.34 -13.99
CA VAL A 157 -9.54 -5.15 -13.19
C VAL A 157 -9.24 -4.29 -11.95
N ALA A 158 -10.25 -3.53 -11.50
CA ALA A 158 -10.17 -2.76 -10.27
C ALA A 158 -10.60 -3.61 -9.07
N PHE A 159 -10.12 -3.25 -7.88
CA PHE A 159 -10.62 -3.79 -6.63
C PHE A 159 -12.12 -3.49 -6.49
N SER A 160 -12.95 -4.53 -6.37
CA SER A 160 -14.41 -4.43 -6.47
C SER A 160 -15.02 -3.50 -5.41
N GLY A 161 -14.46 -3.50 -4.20
CA GLY A 161 -14.93 -2.68 -3.08
C GLY A 161 -14.81 -1.17 -3.32
N LEU A 162 -13.91 -0.73 -4.21
CA LEU A 162 -13.80 0.70 -4.58
C LEU A 162 -15.00 1.19 -5.39
N ALA A 163 -15.73 0.28 -6.03
CA ALA A 163 -16.98 0.58 -6.74
C ALA A 163 -18.21 0.20 -5.92
N HIS A 164 -18.06 -0.13 -4.63
CA HIS A 164 -19.10 -0.73 -3.79
C HIS A 164 -19.73 -1.97 -4.42
N GLY A 165 -18.94 -2.73 -5.19
CA GLY A 165 -19.34 -3.98 -5.79
C GLY A 165 -19.31 -5.13 -4.78
N ALA A 166 -19.88 -6.28 -5.18
CA ALA A 166 -19.68 -7.52 -4.44
C ALA A 166 -18.20 -7.96 -4.53
N PRO A 167 -17.63 -8.57 -3.48
CA PRO A 167 -16.26 -9.06 -3.49
C PRO A 167 -15.97 -9.95 -4.71
N ALA A 168 -14.91 -9.62 -5.43
CA ALA A 168 -14.48 -10.39 -6.60
C ALA A 168 -13.33 -11.33 -6.22
N GLU A 169 -13.24 -12.48 -6.89
CA GLU A 169 -12.12 -13.42 -6.69
C GLU A 169 -10.76 -12.82 -7.06
N SER A 170 -10.75 -11.81 -7.93
CA SER A 170 -9.56 -11.04 -8.32
C SER A 170 -9.14 -9.99 -7.29
N ASP A 171 -9.94 -9.75 -6.24
CA ASP A 171 -9.61 -8.74 -5.24
C ASP A 171 -8.40 -9.17 -4.41
N VAL A 172 -7.36 -8.36 -4.42
CA VAL A 172 -6.16 -8.55 -3.62
C VAL A 172 -5.93 -7.34 -2.71
N VAL A 173 -5.51 -7.62 -1.48
CA VAL A 173 -5.16 -6.64 -0.47
C VAL A 173 -3.76 -6.96 0.01
N ALA A 174 -2.85 -5.97 0.02
CA ALA A 174 -1.47 -6.20 0.41
C ALA A 174 -0.91 -5.08 1.29
N LEU A 175 0.06 -5.42 2.13
CA LEU A 175 0.76 -4.46 2.97
C LEU A 175 2.01 -3.96 2.23
N LEU A 176 2.12 -2.66 2.03
CA LEU A 176 3.35 -2.03 1.55
C LEU A 176 4.20 -1.60 2.75
N ARG A 177 5.42 -2.14 2.80
CA ARG A 177 6.41 -1.84 3.82
C ARG A 177 7.68 -1.26 3.19
N PRO A 178 7.95 0.04 3.40
CA PRO A 178 9.17 0.66 2.90
C PRO A 178 10.40 0.33 3.76
N HIS A 179 11.56 0.30 3.12
CA HIS A 179 12.87 0.13 3.73
C HIS A 179 13.91 1.01 3.01
N ALA A 180 15.14 1.06 3.51
CA ALA A 180 16.16 2.00 3.01
C ALA A 180 16.50 1.87 1.51
N GLY A 181 16.27 0.71 0.91
CA GLY A 181 16.61 0.41 -0.49
C GLY A 181 15.41 0.31 -1.44
N GLY A 182 14.18 0.46 -0.96
CA GLY A 182 12.98 0.17 -1.72
C GLY A 182 11.76 -0.07 -0.84
N PHE A 183 10.89 -0.98 -1.27
CA PHE A 183 9.77 -1.43 -0.45
C PHE A 183 9.35 -2.85 -0.81
N LEU A 184 8.69 -3.49 0.13
CA LEU A 184 8.02 -4.77 -0.05
C LEU A 184 6.53 -4.54 -0.20
N LEU A 185 5.87 -5.35 -1.04
CA LEU A 185 4.42 -5.47 -1.07
C LEU A 185 4.06 -6.93 -0.72
N LEU A 186 3.47 -7.12 0.46
CA LEU A 186 3.19 -8.43 1.04
C LEU A 186 1.72 -8.79 0.88
N PHE A 187 1.44 -9.86 0.15
CA PHE A 187 0.11 -10.38 -0.11
C PHE A 187 -0.15 -11.59 0.81
N PRO A 188 -1.17 -11.54 1.69
CA PRO A 188 -1.66 -12.74 2.34
C PRO A 188 -2.35 -13.63 1.30
N GLU A 189 -1.91 -14.88 1.15
CA GLU A 189 -2.54 -15.82 0.22
C GLU A 189 -3.68 -16.60 0.86
N ARG A 190 -4.78 -16.78 0.13
CA ARG A 190 -6.00 -17.42 0.67
C ARG A 190 -5.83 -18.92 0.93
N ARG A 191 -4.85 -19.57 0.30
CA ARG A 191 -4.67 -21.04 0.32
C ARG A 191 -3.51 -21.53 1.18
N GLY A 192 -3.04 -20.72 2.12
CA GLY A 192 -1.96 -21.09 3.04
C GLY A 192 -0.60 -20.81 2.43
N GLY A 193 -0.18 -19.56 2.55
CA GLY A 193 1.05 -19.02 1.98
C GLY A 193 1.04 -17.50 2.04
N TYR A 194 2.02 -16.89 1.37
CA TYR A 194 2.06 -15.47 1.08
C TYR A 194 2.93 -15.20 -0.15
N GLU A 195 2.72 -14.04 -0.77
CA GLU A 195 3.60 -13.52 -1.82
C GLU A 195 4.26 -12.23 -1.34
N VAL A 196 5.53 -12.05 -1.67
CA VAL A 196 6.24 -10.79 -1.53
C VAL A 196 6.68 -10.30 -2.89
N LEU A 197 6.29 -9.08 -3.25
CA LEU A 197 6.93 -8.32 -4.31
C LEU A 197 8.00 -7.40 -3.70
N GLU A 198 9.26 -7.64 -4.03
CA GLU A 198 10.41 -6.83 -3.64
C GLU A 198 10.67 -5.74 -4.70
N PHE A 199 10.48 -4.47 -4.36
CA PHE A 199 10.66 -3.34 -5.28
C PHE A 199 12.05 -2.72 -5.12
N SER A 200 12.75 -2.56 -6.24
CA SER A 200 14.07 -1.96 -6.34
C SER A 200 14.19 -1.13 -7.63
N ARG A 201 15.16 -0.20 -7.68
CA ARG A 201 15.42 0.61 -8.87
C ARG A 201 16.23 -0.17 -9.93
#